data_AF-A0A8B9QZT2-F1
#
_entry.id   AF-A0A8B9QZT2-F1
#
_cell.length_a   1.000
_cell.length_b   1.000
_cell.length_c   1.000
_cell.angle_alpha   90.00
_cell.angle_beta   90.00
_cell.angle_gamma   90.00
#
_symmetry.space_group_name_H-M   'P 1'
#
loop_
_entity.id
_entity.type
_entity.pdbx_description
1 polymer ?
#
loop_
_entity_poly.entity_id
_entity_poly.type
_entity_poly.pdbx_seq_one_letter_code
_entity_poly.pdbx_strand_id
1 'polypeptide(L)'
;MSFAGYLLLLLQVSCLAAEMTELWAEEGSSVTMHAPAIRSINLVEWEYIRENIPELILHYFAESQSVTIYPAYKGRVDFYENNGSLVLQKLQETDSGIYRATVNLLQDKATSTTLRVIEPLPQPKLLSSSNLAGSLINLTCVLPERTVADVFWKKDGLPLPPEKCFQLTGKTAVLQIRKAEKSDCGSYSCIINNSISWKEAALNLTVTGLTPPARAAQMMTAAALVLTAISAVLFIIRLCQLGKLRLGKEAWEWLMMSLLGLLCTSSLLLLAASVIWMQENGHSAAFILLGLIFSAGIVAMALTAVAMSPCRPALLTLFGSKGWHRVILCITATTLVVNLLFTSLLLHNFHQLHEWGCSESVNLTIGFVIPAVAVLSMLLFLFLWYYKKNRERQQQPDPQEISHSLQTTSTLVTSSTHQVSPSLVAADTCNGTMNI
;
A
#
# COMPACT_ATOMS: atom_id res chain seq x y z
N MET A 1 47.09 -56.01 -30.63
CA MET A 1 47.67 -54.80 -29.99
C MET A 1 46.88 -54.57 -28.71
N SER A 2 47.52 -54.75 -27.56
CA SER A 2 46.85 -54.96 -26.26
C SER A 2 46.30 -53.66 -25.68
N PHE A 3 45.12 -53.73 -25.06
CA PHE A 3 44.50 -52.68 -24.21
C PHE A 3 45.48 -52.13 -23.15
N ALA A 4 46.49 -52.93 -22.76
CA ALA A 4 47.57 -52.51 -21.86
C ALA A 4 48.42 -51.36 -22.44
N GLY A 5 48.57 -51.26 -23.76
CA GLY A 5 49.33 -50.19 -24.41
C GLY A 5 48.62 -48.83 -24.38
N TYR A 6 47.29 -48.82 -24.41
CA TYR A 6 46.49 -47.59 -24.33
C TYR A 6 46.44 -47.05 -22.89
N LEU A 7 46.41 -47.93 -21.90
CA LEU A 7 46.46 -47.55 -20.48
C LEU A 7 47.85 -47.00 -20.08
N LEU A 8 48.92 -47.54 -20.67
CA LEU A 8 50.29 -47.01 -20.51
C LEU A 8 50.46 -45.64 -21.18
N LEU A 9 49.83 -45.40 -22.34
CA LEU A 9 49.82 -44.06 -22.96
C LEU A 9 49.02 -43.05 -22.12
N LEU A 10 47.90 -43.44 -21.52
CA LEU A 10 47.12 -42.56 -20.64
C LEU A 10 47.82 -42.29 -19.30
N LEU A 11 48.62 -43.23 -18.78
CA LEU A 11 49.46 -43.05 -17.59
C LEU A 11 50.77 -42.27 -17.88
N GLN A 12 51.26 -42.26 -19.12
CA GLN A 12 52.42 -41.45 -19.54
C GLN A 12 52.06 -40.00 -19.90
N VAL A 13 50.79 -39.67 -20.12
CA VAL A 13 50.33 -38.28 -20.31
C VAL A 13 50.19 -37.51 -18.99
N SER A 14 50.25 -38.18 -17.84
CA SER A 14 50.39 -37.56 -16.51
C SER A 14 51.85 -37.33 -16.09
N CYS A 15 52.73 -37.02 -17.05
CA CYS A 15 54.10 -36.59 -16.78
C CYS A 15 54.31 -35.20 -17.39
N LEU A 16 54.67 -34.23 -16.54
CA LEU A 16 54.93 -32.80 -16.86
C LEU A 16 53.71 -31.87 -16.97
N ALA A 17 52.64 -32.08 -16.20
CA ALA A 17 51.85 -30.91 -15.81
C ALA A 17 52.68 -30.17 -14.75
N ALA A 18 53.37 -29.09 -15.15
CA ALA A 18 53.91 -28.13 -14.20
C ALA A 18 52.77 -27.72 -13.25
N GLU A 19 53.01 -27.82 -11.94
CA GLU A 19 52.00 -27.55 -10.92
C GLU A 19 51.70 -26.04 -10.95
N MET A 20 50.63 -25.68 -11.66
CA MET A 20 50.19 -24.29 -11.83
C MET A 20 48.94 -24.05 -11.00
N THR A 21 49.05 -23.18 -10.00
CA THR A 21 47.96 -22.83 -9.07
C THR A 21 47.42 -21.44 -9.39
N GLU A 22 46.09 -21.26 -9.38
CA GLU A 22 45.49 -19.91 -9.45
C GLU A 22 45.04 -19.45 -8.06
N LEU A 23 45.40 -18.23 -7.67
CA LEU A 23 45.00 -17.60 -6.42
C LEU A 23 44.33 -16.25 -6.70
N TRP A 24 43.23 -16.00 -6.00
CA TRP A 24 42.51 -14.74 -6.03
C TRP A 24 42.63 -14.08 -4.66
N ALA A 25 42.99 -12.79 -4.63
CA ALA A 25 43.18 -12.06 -3.40
C ALA A 25 42.55 -10.67 -3.46
N GLU A 26 42.15 -10.17 -2.30
CA GLU A 26 41.63 -8.81 -2.12
C GLU A 26 42.79 -7.80 -2.06
N GLU A 27 42.60 -6.63 -2.67
CA GLU A 27 43.54 -5.52 -2.52
C GLU A 27 43.74 -5.13 -1.04
N GLY A 28 44.97 -4.90 -0.62
CA GLY A 28 45.36 -4.59 0.76
C GLY A 28 45.51 -5.82 1.67
N SER A 29 45.05 -6.99 1.24
CA SER A 29 45.19 -8.25 1.99
C SER A 29 46.61 -8.85 1.88
N SER A 30 46.79 -10.04 2.45
CA SER A 30 47.99 -10.86 2.29
C SER A 30 47.65 -12.25 1.75
N VAL A 31 48.53 -12.80 0.93
CA VAL A 31 48.38 -14.14 0.34
C VAL A 31 49.61 -14.98 0.62
N THR A 32 49.41 -16.25 0.97
CA THR A 32 50.49 -17.23 1.11
C THR A 32 50.59 -18.05 -0.16
N MET A 33 51.77 -18.07 -0.76
CA MET A 33 52.10 -18.91 -1.90
C MET A 33 53.04 -20.02 -1.42
N HIS A 34 52.67 -21.25 -1.72
CA HIS A 34 53.40 -22.43 -1.26
C HIS A 34 54.50 -22.81 -2.24
N ALA A 35 55.70 -23.07 -1.70
CA ALA A 35 56.78 -23.65 -2.46
C ALA A 35 56.57 -25.17 -2.65
N PRO A 36 57.24 -25.79 -3.64
CA PRO A 36 57.14 -27.22 -3.88
C PRO A 36 57.46 -28.04 -2.62
N ALA A 37 56.57 -28.98 -2.26
CA ALA A 37 56.77 -29.84 -1.09
C ALA A 37 57.98 -30.77 -1.30
N ILE A 38 59.05 -30.58 -0.53
CA ILE A 38 60.27 -31.41 -0.57
C ILE A 38 60.79 -31.74 0.83
N ARG A 39 61.60 -32.80 0.93
CA ARG A 39 62.10 -33.34 2.20
C ARG A 39 63.25 -32.54 2.82
N SER A 40 64.09 -31.90 2.00
CA SER A 40 65.26 -31.15 2.43
C SER A 40 65.41 -29.89 1.58
N ILE A 41 65.20 -28.74 2.20
CA ILE A 41 65.32 -27.42 1.57
C ILE A 41 66.74 -26.92 1.81
N ASN A 42 67.54 -26.83 0.75
CA ASN A 42 68.89 -26.24 0.81
C ASN A 42 68.87 -24.80 0.29
N LEU A 43 68.04 -24.55 -0.73
CA LEU A 43 67.96 -23.30 -1.46
C LEU A 43 66.52 -23.02 -1.92
N VAL A 44 66.02 -21.80 -1.71
CA VAL A 44 64.72 -21.36 -2.25
C VAL A 44 64.88 -20.03 -2.98
N GLU A 45 64.36 -19.98 -4.20
CA GLU A 45 64.28 -18.77 -5.02
C GLU A 45 62.81 -18.49 -5.36
N TRP A 46 62.36 -17.26 -5.11
CA TRP A 46 61.07 -16.78 -5.60
C TRP A 46 61.30 -15.68 -6.62
N GLU A 47 60.57 -15.76 -7.73
CA GLU A 47 60.62 -14.78 -8.82
C GLU A 47 59.20 -14.41 -9.28
N TYR A 48 59.03 -13.15 -9.67
CA TYR A 48 57.84 -12.64 -10.36
C TYR A 48 58.13 -12.60 -11.86
N ILE A 49 57.30 -13.27 -12.66
CA ILE A 49 57.49 -13.35 -14.11
C ILE A 49 56.68 -12.21 -14.76
N ARG A 50 57.36 -11.12 -15.11
CA ARG A 50 56.77 -10.00 -15.87
C ARG A 50 57.10 -10.16 -17.34
N GLU A 51 56.11 -10.33 -18.20
CA GLU A 51 56.32 -10.42 -19.66
C GLU A 51 57.41 -11.44 -20.06
N ASN A 52 57.47 -12.57 -19.34
CA ASN A 52 58.47 -13.63 -19.52
C ASN A 52 59.91 -13.27 -19.05
N ILE A 53 60.07 -12.17 -18.32
CA ILE A 53 61.31 -11.76 -17.67
C ILE A 53 61.19 -12.02 -16.15
N PRO A 54 62.08 -12.84 -15.56
CA PRO A 54 62.02 -13.13 -14.13
C PRO A 54 62.63 -11.98 -13.30
N GLU A 55 61.85 -11.45 -12.37
CA GLU A 55 62.29 -10.48 -11.35
C GLU A 55 62.41 -11.18 -9.99
N LEU A 56 63.61 -11.18 -9.40
CA LEU A 56 63.84 -11.86 -8.13
C LEU A 56 63.13 -11.15 -6.97
N ILE A 57 62.41 -11.93 -6.16
CA ILE A 57 61.69 -11.48 -4.97
C ILE A 57 62.55 -11.74 -3.73
N LEU A 58 63.00 -12.98 -3.56
CA LEU A 58 63.88 -13.38 -2.47
C LEU A 58 64.73 -14.60 -2.84
N HIS A 59 65.82 -14.76 -2.09
CA HIS A 59 66.69 -15.92 -2.13
C HIS A 59 67.04 -16.37 -0.70
N TYR A 60 66.84 -17.66 -0.38
CA TYR A 60 67.16 -18.24 0.92
C TYR A 60 68.18 -19.37 0.79
N PHE A 61 69.20 -19.35 1.65
CA PHE A 61 70.21 -20.40 1.79
C PHE A 61 70.09 -21.04 3.18
N ALA A 62 69.80 -22.34 3.23
CA ALA A 62 69.60 -23.07 4.48
C ALA A 62 70.90 -23.27 5.28
N GLU A 63 72.04 -23.42 4.60
CA GLU A 63 73.35 -23.62 5.23
C GLU A 63 73.75 -22.44 6.15
N SER A 64 73.45 -21.22 5.72
CA SER A 64 73.75 -19.98 6.44
C SER A 64 72.54 -19.38 7.15
N GLN A 65 71.35 -20.01 7.03
CA GLN A 65 70.06 -19.47 7.48
C GLN A 65 69.86 -18.01 7.07
N SER A 66 70.29 -17.67 5.85
CA SER A 66 70.30 -16.29 5.37
C SER A 66 69.25 -16.09 4.29
N VAL A 67 68.31 -15.18 4.54
CA VAL A 67 67.30 -14.72 3.58
C VAL A 67 67.71 -13.37 3.01
N THR A 68 67.80 -13.27 1.68
CA THR A 68 68.01 -12.01 0.96
C THR A 68 66.71 -11.63 0.26
N ILE A 69 66.08 -10.53 0.69
CA ILE A 69 64.87 -9.98 0.07
C ILE A 69 65.28 -8.80 -0.83
N TYR A 70 64.81 -8.80 -2.07
CA TYR A 70 65.16 -7.75 -3.04
C TYR A 70 64.46 -6.42 -2.71
N PRO A 71 65.07 -5.27 -3.04
CA PRO A 71 64.59 -3.96 -2.60
C PRO A 71 63.12 -3.66 -2.93
N ALA A 72 62.63 -4.12 -4.08
CA ALA A 72 61.24 -3.91 -4.51
C ALA A 72 60.19 -4.56 -3.60
N TYR A 73 60.57 -5.61 -2.87
CA TYR A 73 59.67 -6.42 -2.03
C TYR A 73 59.96 -6.28 -0.52
N LYS A 74 60.96 -5.47 -0.15
CA LYS A 74 61.36 -5.27 1.24
C LYS A 74 60.23 -4.66 2.06
N GLY A 75 59.86 -5.33 3.16
CA GLY A 75 58.77 -4.88 4.05
C GLY A 75 57.36 -5.21 3.57
N ARG A 76 57.23 -6.00 2.49
CA ARG A 76 55.96 -6.56 2.01
C ARG A 76 55.96 -8.10 1.97
N VAL A 77 57.06 -8.72 2.37
CA VAL A 77 57.29 -10.17 2.22
C VAL A 77 57.68 -10.78 3.55
N ASP A 78 56.96 -11.83 3.95
CA ASP A 78 57.37 -12.76 5.01
C ASP A 78 57.71 -14.12 4.41
N PHE A 79 58.83 -14.70 4.83
CA PHE A 79 59.30 -15.98 4.34
C PHE A 79 59.25 -17.05 5.44
N TYR A 80 58.75 -18.23 5.11
CA TYR A 80 58.68 -19.38 6.00
C TYR A 80 59.78 -20.39 5.68
N GLU A 81 60.86 -20.39 6.47
CA GLU A 81 62.03 -21.25 6.25
C GLU A 81 61.71 -22.76 6.31
N ASN A 82 60.73 -23.14 7.13
CA ASN A 82 60.35 -24.54 7.35
C ASN A 82 59.79 -25.25 6.10
N ASN A 83 59.14 -24.51 5.20
CA ASN A 83 58.48 -25.06 4.02
C ASN A 83 58.76 -24.27 2.73
N GLY A 84 59.57 -23.20 2.79
CA GLY A 84 59.92 -22.35 1.66
C GLY A 84 58.80 -21.43 1.16
N SER A 85 57.67 -21.36 1.87
CA SER A 85 56.51 -20.56 1.44
C SER A 85 56.74 -19.07 1.63
N LEU A 86 56.07 -18.27 0.82
CA LEU A 86 56.15 -16.82 0.78
C LEU A 86 54.78 -16.21 1.10
N VAL A 87 54.72 -15.25 2.02
CA VAL A 87 53.57 -14.38 2.22
C VAL A 87 53.85 -13.02 1.59
N LEU A 88 53.02 -12.61 0.65
CA LEU A 88 53.04 -11.25 0.11
C LEU A 88 51.95 -10.44 0.79
N GLN A 89 52.32 -9.33 1.41
CA GLN A 89 51.47 -8.43 2.19
C GLN A 89 51.11 -7.15 1.42
N LYS A 90 50.00 -6.51 1.83
CA LYS A 90 49.53 -5.21 1.32
C LYS A 90 49.36 -5.23 -0.20
N LEU A 91 48.71 -6.27 -0.70
CA LEU A 91 48.54 -6.53 -2.13
C LEU A 91 47.95 -5.33 -2.88
N GLN A 92 48.40 -5.12 -4.10
CA GLN A 92 47.93 -4.10 -5.03
C GLN A 92 47.50 -4.78 -6.33
N GLU A 93 46.61 -4.16 -7.11
CA GLU A 93 46.17 -4.72 -8.41
C GLU A 93 47.37 -5.07 -9.32
N THR A 94 48.42 -4.26 -9.26
CA THR A 94 49.69 -4.42 -10.01
C THR A 94 50.53 -5.62 -9.57
N ASP A 95 50.26 -6.22 -8.41
CA ASP A 95 50.90 -7.47 -8.00
C ASP A 95 50.28 -8.70 -8.71
N SER A 96 49.24 -8.51 -9.52
CA SER A 96 48.69 -9.58 -10.35
C SER A 96 49.74 -10.08 -11.36
N GLY A 97 49.91 -11.40 -11.46
CA GLY A 97 50.89 -12.00 -12.35
C GLY A 97 51.28 -13.41 -11.93
N ILE A 98 52.38 -13.91 -12.48
CA ILE A 98 52.84 -15.27 -12.26
C ILE A 98 54.05 -15.23 -11.33
N TYR A 99 53.94 -15.93 -10.21
CA TYR A 99 55.01 -16.12 -9.23
C TYR A 99 55.55 -17.53 -9.37
N ARG A 100 56.87 -17.70 -9.40
CA ARG A 100 57.51 -19.03 -9.49
C ARG A 100 58.42 -19.23 -8.30
N ALA A 101 58.29 -20.39 -7.68
CA ALA A 101 59.13 -20.85 -6.59
C ALA A 101 59.98 -22.00 -7.08
N THR A 102 61.30 -21.84 -7.02
CA THR A 102 62.26 -22.88 -7.40
C THR A 102 63.02 -23.31 -6.15
N VAL A 103 62.99 -24.61 -5.85
CA VAL A 103 63.65 -25.16 -4.67
C VAL A 103 64.75 -26.12 -5.09
N ASN A 104 65.95 -25.96 -4.52
CA ASN A 104 67.14 -26.72 -4.84
C ASN A 104 67.40 -26.73 -6.37
N LEU A 105 67.85 -25.60 -6.94
CA LEU A 105 68.05 -25.31 -8.39
C LEU A 105 68.55 -26.48 -9.27
N LEU A 106 69.28 -27.45 -8.71
CA LEU A 106 69.80 -28.64 -9.40
C LEU A 106 68.76 -29.75 -9.65
N GLN A 107 67.60 -29.70 -8.99
CA GLN A 107 66.58 -30.74 -9.00
C GLN A 107 65.33 -30.36 -9.81
N ASP A 108 65.35 -29.18 -10.44
CA ASP A 108 64.33 -28.65 -11.37
C ASP A 108 62.89 -28.76 -10.85
N LYS A 109 62.72 -28.61 -9.53
CA LYS A 109 61.41 -28.65 -8.89
C LYS A 109 60.92 -27.22 -8.66
N ALA A 110 60.06 -26.77 -9.56
CA ALA A 110 59.42 -25.46 -9.49
C ALA A 110 57.89 -25.58 -9.45
N THR A 111 57.25 -24.65 -8.75
CA THR A 111 55.80 -24.48 -8.71
C THR A 111 55.50 -23.05 -9.15
N SER A 112 54.47 -22.88 -9.99
CA SER A 112 54.04 -21.56 -10.44
C SER A 112 52.64 -21.23 -9.91
N THR A 113 52.47 -20.01 -9.44
CA THR A 113 51.20 -19.50 -8.92
C THR A 113 50.81 -18.26 -9.70
N THR A 114 49.64 -18.29 -10.34
CA THR A 114 49.04 -17.12 -10.97
C THR A 114 48.20 -16.40 -9.91
N LEU A 115 48.68 -15.24 -9.47
CA LEU A 115 47.96 -14.38 -8.53
C LEU A 115 47.13 -13.36 -9.30
N ARG A 116 45.85 -13.24 -8.94
CA ARG A 116 44.95 -12.19 -9.41
C ARG A 116 44.46 -11.39 -8.21
N VAL A 117 44.94 -10.16 -8.10
CA VAL A 117 44.50 -9.22 -7.06
C VAL A 117 43.34 -8.40 -7.62
N ILE A 118 42.20 -8.41 -6.93
CA ILE A 118 41.03 -7.65 -7.35
C ILE A 118 40.49 -6.80 -6.20
N GLU A 119 39.96 -5.63 -6.55
CA GLU A 119 39.22 -4.78 -5.62
C GLU A 119 37.88 -5.43 -5.18
N PRO A 120 37.51 -5.32 -3.89
CA PRO A 120 36.18 -5.68 -3.42
C PRO A 120 35.08 -4.89 -4.10
N LEU A 121 33.93 -5.54 -4.33
CA LEU A 121 32.78 -4.87 -4.92
C LEU A 121 32.23 -3.77 -3.97
N PRO A 122 32.04 -2.54 -4.46
CA PRO A 122 31.34 -1.51 -3.69
C PRO A 122 29.84 -1.81 -3.62
N GLN A 123 29.15 -1.18 -2.68
CA GLN A 123 27.72 -1.37 -2.47
C GLN A 123 26.91 -0.88 -3.70
N PRO A 124 26.10 -1.74 -4.35
CA PRO A 124 25.25 -1.32 -5.46
C PRO A 124 24.08 -0.48 -4.97
N LYS A 125 23.41 0.23 -5.89
CA LYS A 125 22.16 0.96 -5.62
C LYS A 125 21.03 0.37 -6.42
N LEU A 126 19.89 0.12 -5.77
CA LEU A 126 18.68 -0.39 -6.40
C LEU A 126 17.60 0.67 -6.41
N LEU A 127 17.08 1.00 -7.60
CA LEU A 127 16.11 2.06 -7.84
C LEU A 127 14.87 1.50 -8.54
N SER A 128 13.70 2.11 -8.32
CA SER A 128 12.47 1.81 -9.06
C SER A 128 12.04 3.02 -9.89
N SER A 129 11.53 2.77 -11.09
CA SER A 129 11.02 3.84 -11.98
C SER A 129 9.60 4.29 -11.65
N SER A 130 8.79 3.41 -11.05
CA SER A 130 7.38 3.61 -10.77
C SER A 130 6.96 2.62 -9.67
N ASN A 131 5.81 2.88 -9.06
CA ASN A 131 5.15 2.01 -8.11
C ASN A 131 3.65 1.87 -8.41
N LEU A 132 3.20 2.20 -9.62
CA LEU A 132 1.78 2.20 -9.99
C LEU A 132 1.32 0.87 -10.58
N ALA A 133 0.18 0.34 -10.12
CA ALA A 133 -0.46 -0.84 -10.68
C ALA A 133 -0.79 -0.64 -12.17
N GLY A 134 -0.65 -1.71 -12.95
CA GLY A 134 -0.86 -1.70 -14.40
C GLY A 134 0.26 -1.03 -15.22
N SER A 135 1.19 -0.31 -14.57
CA SER A 135 2.31 0.35 -15.25
C SER A 135 3.51 -0.57 -15.47
N LEU A 136 4.38 -0.16 -16.39
CA LEU A 136 5.70 -0.75 -16.58
C LEU A 136 6.63 -0.26 -15.45
N ILE A 137 7.15 -1.19 -14.64
CA ILE A 137 8.11 -0.89 -13.57
C ILE A 137 9.47 -1.47 -13.95
N ASN A 138 10.50 -0.62 -13.96
CA ASN A 138 11.89 -1.01 -14.11
C ASN A 138 12.57 -0.90 -12.75
N LEU A 139 13.09 -2.03 -12.24
CA LEU A 139 14.00 -2.03 -11.11
C LEU A 139 15.43 -1.99 -11.64
N THR A 140 16.13 -0.90 -11.40
CA THR A 140 17.47 -0.64 -11.93
C THR A 140 18.52 -0.81 -10.85
N CYS A 141 19.40 -1.79 -11.02
CA CYS A 141 20.58 -1.99 -10.22
C CYS A 141 21.76 -1.25 -10.86
N VAL A 142 22.22 -0.19 -10.20
CA VAL A 142 23.33 0.66 -10.65
C VAL A 142 24.62 0.14 -10.03
N LEU A 143 25.53 -0.29 -10.91
CA LEU A 143 26.86 -0.75 -10.53
C LEU A 143 27.83 0.45 -10.44
N PRO A 144 28.76 0.47 -9.47
CA PRO A 144 29.85 1.44 -9.42
C PRO A 144 30.75 1.39 -10.67
N GLU A 145 31.46 2.48 -10.97
CA GLU A 145 32.35 2.53 -12.14
C GLU A 145 33.40 1.41 -12.12
N ARG A 146 33.69 0.82 -13.30
CA ARG A 146 34.70 -0.23 -13.53
C ARG A 146 34.49 -1.55 -12.79
N THR A 147 33.29 -1.85 -12.30
CA THR A 147 32.99 -3.16 -11.70
C THR A 147 32.53 -4.16 -12.76
N VAL A 148 33.29 -5.24 -12.94
CA VAL A 148 32.86 -6.43 -13.71
C VAL A 148 32.36 -7.43 -12.69
N ALA A 149 31.04 -7.57 -12.57
CA ALA A 149 30.40 -8.45 -11.61
C ALA A 149 29.22 -9.17 -12.27
N ASP A 150 29.02 -10.43 -11.89
CA ASP A 150 27.79 -11.13 -12.26
C ASP A 150 26.63 -10.59 -11.43
N VAL A 151 25.48 -10.40 -12.07
CA VAL A 151 24.28 -9.83 -11.43
C VAL A 151 23.18 -10.86 -11.35
N PHE A 152 22.68 -11.07 -10.13
CA PHE A 152 21.58 -11.98 -9.81
C PHE A 152 20.44 -11.22 -9.16
N TRP A 153 19.22 -11.64 -9.44
CA TRP A 153 18.02 -11.04 -8.87
C TRP A 153 17.31 -12.01 -7.95
N LYS A 154 16.82 -11.49 -6.82
CA LYS A 154 15.92 -12.21 -5.93
C LYS A 154 14.63 -11.42 -5.69
N LYS A 155 13.56 -12.15 -5.41
CA LYS A 155 12.33 -11.63 -4.85
C LYS A 155 11.96 -12.47 -3.63
N ASP A 156 11.75 -11.81 -2.49
CA ASP A 156 11.38 -12.44 -1.22
C ASP A 156 12.33 -13.59 -0.83
N GLY A 157 13.63 -13.39 -1.12
CA GLY A 157 14.69 -14.37 -0.88
C GLY A 157 14.86 -15.46 -1.95
N LEU A 158 13.94 -15.56 -2.92
CA LEU A 158 13.97 -16.57 -3.99
C LEU A 158 14.59 -16.00 -5.28
N PRO A 159 15.42 -16.78 -6.01
CA PRO A 159 16.01 -16.33 -7.26
C PRO A 159 14.95 -16.13 -8.34
N LEU A 160 15.10 -15.06 -9.12
CA LEU A 160 14.25 -14.76 -10.27
C LEU A 160 14.85 -15.33 -11.57
N PRO A 161 14.00 -15.77 -12.53
CA PRO A 161 14.46 -16.29 -13.80
C PRO A 161 15.11 -15.19 -14.67
N PRO A 162 16.20 -15.52 -15.39
CA PRO A 162 16.97 -14.54 -16.16
C PRO A 162 16.19 -13.92 -17.33
N GLU A 163 15.14 -14.57 -17.82
CA GLU A 163 14.30 -14.10 -18.94
C GLU A 163 13.57 -12.77 -18.65
N LYS A 164 13.41 -12.40 -17.38
CA LYS A 164 12.79 -11.13 -16.96
C LYS A 164 13.83 -10.02 -16.73
N CYS A 165 15.11 -10.35 -16.83
CA CYS A 165 16.24 -9.50 -16.49
C CYS A 165 16.97 -9.09 -17.77
N PHE A 166 17.19 -7.79 -17.95
CA PHE A 166 17.94 -7.24 -19.07
C PHE A 166 19.20 -6.55 -18.54
N GLN A 167 20.36 -6.85 -19.11
CA GLN A 167 21.55 -6.02 -18.93
C GLN A 167 21.60 -5.02 -20.08
N LEU A 168 21.31 -3.74 -19.81
CA LEU A 168 21.28 -2.71 -20.86
C LEU A 168 22.68 -2.19 -21.21
N THR A 169 23.61 -2.29 -20.28
CA THR A 169 25.02 -1.91 -20.42
C THR A 169 25.77 -2.58 -19.27
N GLY A 170 27.06 -2.91 -19.40
CA GLY A 170 27.85 -3.55 -18.32
C GLY A 170 27.92 -2.80 -16.98
N LYS A 171 27.18 -1.70 -16.81
CA LYS A 171 27.06 -0.84 -15.63
C LYS A 171 25.65 -0.83 -15.01
N THR A 172 24.65 -1.37 -15.70
CA THR A 172 23.26 -1.35 -15.26
C THR A 172 22.54 -2.65 -15.61
N ALA A 173 21.98 -3.30 -14.59
CA ALA A 173 21.06 -4.41 -14.75
C ALA A 173 19.64 -3.93 -14.44
N VAL A 174 18.67 -4.32 -15.25
CA VAL A 174 17.27 -3.92 -15.11
C VAL A 174 16.38 -5.16 -15.05
N LEU A 175 15.60 -5.27 -13.98
CA LEU A 175 14.48 -6.21 -13.92
C LEU A 175 13.21 -5.48 -14.37
N GLN A 176 12.53 -6.04 -15.36
CA GLN A 176 11.37 -5.40 -15.99
C GLN A 176 10.06 -6.10 -15.60
N ILE A 177 9.15 -5.35 -14.98
CA ILE A 177 7.78 -5.77 -14.67
C ILE A 177 6.84 -5.06 -15.65
N ARG A 178 6.38 -5.78 -16.68
CA ARG A 178 5.65 -5.18 -17.82
C ARG A 178 4.32 -4.53 -17.43
N LYS A 179 3.59 -5.18 -16.54
CA LYS A 179 2.30 -4.73 -16.01
C LYS A 179 2.28 -5.07 -14.53
N ALA A 180 2.49 -4.07 -13.69
CA ALA A 180 2.60 -4.28 -12.26
C ALA A 180 1.27 -4.73 -11.64
N GLU A 181 1.29 -5.81 -10.86
CA GLU A 181 0.13 -6.35 -10.18
C GLU A 181 0.38 -6.47 -8.67
N LYS A 182 -0.67 -6.70 -7.89
CA LYS A 182 -0.58 -6.91 -6.43
C LYS A 182 0.42 -8.00 -6.06
N SER A 183 0.51 -9.06 -6.87
CA SER A 183 1.46 -10.16 -6.66
C SER A 183 2.91 -9.75 -6.84
N ASP A 184 3.20 -8.64 -7.53
CA ASP A 184 4.57 -8.15 -7.73
C ASP A 184 5.12 -7.40 -6.53
N CYS A 185 4.31 -7.12 -5.52
CA CYS A 185 4.79 -6.59 -4.25
C CYS A 185 5.73 -7.57 -3.56
N GLY A 186 6.74 -7.04 -2.89
CA GLY A 186 7.72 -7.84 -2.18
C GLY A 186 9.07 -7.14 -2.05
N SER A 187 10.01 -7.83 -1.41
CA SER A 187 11.40 -7.38 -1.29
C SER A 187 12.20 -7.89 -2.49
N TYR A 188 12.65 -6.98 -3.34
CA TYR A 188 13.54 -7.30 -4.46
C TYR A 188 14.98 -7.02 -4.07
N SER A 189 15.86 -7.95 -4.39
CA SER A 189 17.30 -7.77 -4.20
C SER A 189 18.05 -7.94 -5.50
N CYS A 190 19.01 -7.05 -5.72
CA CYS A 190 20.06 -7.21 -6.70
C CYS A 190 21.34 -7.65 -5.96
N ILE A 191 21.88 -8.80 -6.35
CA ILE A 191 23.11 -9.35 -5.81
C ILE A 191 24.17 -9.25 -6.90
N ILE A 192 25.32 -8.72 -6.53
CA ILE A 192 26.49 -8.62 -7.39
C ILE A 192 27.61 -9.45 -6.77
N ASN A 193 28.33 -10.22 -7.57
CA ASN A 193 29.47 -10.97 -7.08
C ASN A 193 30.65 -10.95 -8.07
N ASN A 194 31.83 -11.18 -7.51
CA ASN A 194 33.10 -11.36 -8.19
C ASN A 194 33.85 -12.49 -7.46
N SER A 195 35.00 -12.94 -7.96
CA SER A 195 35.78 -14.08 -7.46
C SER A 195 36.09 -14.03 -5.95
N ILE A 196 36.10 -12.83 -5.35
CA ILE A 196 36.51 -12.61 -3.95
C ILE A 196 35.45 -11.95 -3.07
N SER A 197 34.40 -11.34 -3.66
CA SER A 197 33.43 -10.57 -2.87
C SER A 197 32.03 -10.59 -3.48
N TRP A 198 31.02 -10.38 -2.63
CA TRP A 198 29.63 -10.20 -3.04
C TRP A 198 28.98 -9.06 -2.26
N LYS A 199 28.01 -8.39 -2.89
CA LYS A 199 27.20 -7.34 -2.27
C LYS A 199 25.74 -7.50 -2.68
N GLU A 200 24.84 -7.03 -1.83
CA GLU A 200 23.39 -7.09 -2.07
C GLU A 200 22.76 -5.73 -1.78
N ALA A 201 21.94 -5.24 -2.71
CA ALA A 201 21.06 -4.09 -2.51
C ALA A 201 19.61 -4.54 -2.60
N ALA A 202 18.83 -4.23 -1.57
CA ALA A 202 17.42 -4.59 -1.47
C ALA A 202 16.51 -3.36 -1.59
N LEU A 203 15.32 -3.55 -2.15
CA LEU A 203 14.25 -2.57 -2.30
C LEU A 203 12.90 -3.25 -2.08
N ASN A 204 12.12 -2.72 -1.14
CA ASN A 204 10.73 -3.16 -0.95
C ASN A 204 9.83 -2.45 -1.96
N LEU A 205 9.36 -3.20 -2.96
CA LEU A 205 8.40 -2.70 -3.94
C LEU A 205 6.99 -2.81 -3.39
N THR A 206 6.33 -1.66 -3.25
CA THR A 206 4.91 -1.57 -2.90
C THR A 206 4.12 -1.04 -4.08
N VAL A 207 3.35 -1.91 -4.74
CA VAL A 207 2.49 -1.53 -5.85
C VAL A 207 1.27 -0.79 -5.29
N THR A 208 1.10 0.45 -5.74
CA THR A 208 0.00 1.34 -5.40
C THR A 208 -1.07 1.24 -6.48
N GLY A 209 -2.30 0.91 -6.07
CA GLY A 209 -3.45 0.91 -6.98
C GLY A 209 -4.08 2.29 -7.19
N LEU A 210 -3.90 3.19 -6.22
CA LEU A 210 -4.40 4.57 -6.26
C LEU A 210 -3.24 5.56 -6.36
N THR A 211 -3.25 6.37 -7.42
CA THR A 211 -2.35 7.52 -7.55
C THR A 211 -2.68 8.60 -6.52
N PRO A 212 -1.74 9.52 -6.21
CA PRO A 212 -2.00 10.63 -5.30
C PRO A 212 -3.29 11.43 -5.60
N PRO A 213 -3.59 11.82 -6.87
CA PRO A 213 -4.85 12.50 -7.17
C PRO A 213 -6.08 11.60 -6.93
N ALA A 214 -6.03 10.32 -7.31
CA ALA A 214 -7.14 9.38 -7.08
C ALA A 214 -7.40 9.18 -5.58
N ARG A 215 -6.34 9.14 -4.74
CA ARG A 215 -6.46 9.10 -3.28
C ARG A 215 -7.13 10.36 -2.72
N ALA A 216 -6.79 11.55 -3.22
CA ALA A 216 -7.45 12.79 -2.83
C ALA A 216 -8.95 12.77 -3.22
N ALA A 217 -9.28 12.26 -4.40
CA ALA A 217 -10.67 12.10 -4.85
C ALA A 217 -11.47 11.10 -3.99
N GLN A 218 -10.85 10.01 -3.55
CA GLN A 218 -11.44 9.08 -2.59
C GLN A 218 -11.74 9.77 -1.26
N MET A 219 -10.83 10.60 -0.74
CA MET A 219 -11.04 11.38 0.48
C MET A 219 -12.18 12.41 0.33
N MET A 220 -12.25 13.11 -0.82
CA MET A 220 -13.37 14.02 -1.10
C MET A 220 -14.71 13.28 -1.15
N THR A 221 -14.75 12.09 -1.76
CA THR A 221 -15.95 11.23 -1.80
C THR A 221 -16.38 10.81 -0.38
N ALA A 222 -15.41 10.45 0.47
CA ALA A 222 -15.66 10.10 1.86
C ALA A 222 -16.20 11.29 2.68
N ALA A 223 -15.61 12.49 2.51
CA ALA A 223 -16.11 13.71 3.13
C ALA A 223 -17.54 14.06 2.65
N ALA A 224 -17.80 13.92 1.35
CA ALA A 224 -19.13 14.13 0.78
C ALA A 224 -20.18 13.19 1.38
N LEU A 225 -19.81 11.93 1.65
CA LEU A 225 -20.67 10.94 2.31
C LEU A 225 -21.04 11.37 3.74
N VAL A 226 -20.08 11.88 4.52
CA VAL A 226 -20.35 12.41 5.87
C VAL A 226 -21.32 13.57 5.82
N LEU A 227 -21.09 14.53 4.92
CA LEU A 227 -21.99 15.68 4.73
C LEU A 227 -23.40 15.24 4.33
N THR A 228 -23.53 14.22 3.48
CA THR A 228 -24.85 13.65 3.15
C THR A 228 -25.51 12.94 4.31
N ALA A 229 -24.75 12.22 5.13
CA ALA A 229 -25.28 11.56 6.32
C ALA A 229 -25.81 12.60 7.33
N ILE A 230 -25.04 13.67 7.60
CA ILE A 230 -25.48 14.79 8.45
C ILE A 230 -26.74 15.44 7.87
N SER A 231 -26.75 15.71 6.57
CA SER A 231 -27.92 16.27 5.87
C SER A 231 -29.15 15.36 5.98
N ALA A 232 -28.97 14.04 5.88
CA ALA A 232 -30.06 13.08 6.01
C ALA A 232 -30.65 13.09 7.43
N VAL A 233 -29.82 13.18 8.46
CA VAL A 233 -30.27 13.32 9.86
C VAL A 233 -31.07 14.61 10.04
N LEU A 234 -30.57 15.75 9.56
CA LEU A 234 -31.28 17.04 9.61
C LEU A 234 -32.61 16.99 8.85
N PHE A 235 -32.65 16.31 7.70
CA PHE A 235 -33.86 16.10 6.91
C PHE A 235 -34.90 15.26 7.66
N ILE A 236 -34.50 14.22 8.38
CA ILE A 236 -35.43 13.43 9.21
C ILE A 236 -35.91 14.20 10.43
N ILE A 237 -35.04 14.96 11.11
CA ILE A 237 -35.46 15.85 12.19
C ILE A 237 -36.57 16.78 11.69
N ARG A 238 -36.43 17.35 10.48
CA ARG A 238 -37.46 18.15 9.83
C ARG A 238 -38.77 17.37 9.62
N LEU A 239 -38.71 16.15 9.08
CA LEU A 239 -39.89 15.31 8.85
C LEU A 239 -40.64 14.99 10.16
N CYS A 240 -39.91 14.69 11.22
CA CYS A 240 -40.47 14.38 12.55
C CYS A 240 -41.12 15.62 13.19
N GLN A 241 -40.52 16.80 13.07
CA GLN A 241 -41.04 18.03 13.66
C GLN A 241 -42.27 18.59 12.95
N LEU A 242 -42.47 18.25 11.67
CA LEU A 242 -43.71 18.52 10.93
C LEU A 242 -44.96 17.99 11.67
N GLY A 243 -44.77 17.01 12.56
CA GLY A 243 -45.84 16.35 13.28
C GLY A 243 -46.11 16.80 14.73
N LYS A 244 -45.23 17.55 15.43
CA LYS A 244 -45.48 17.86 16.87
C LYS A 244 -44.63 18.92 17.63
N LEU A 245 -43.78 19.77 17.05
CA LEU A 245 -43.10 20.83 17.84
C LEU A 245 -42.94 22.13 17.04
N ARG A 246 -43.51 23.24 17.52
CA ARG A 246 -43.35 24.58 16.91
C ARG A 246 -41.96 25.12 17.24
N LEU A 247 -40.93 24.71 16.49
CA LEU A 247 -39.70 25.49 16.42
C LEU A 247 -40.03 26.90 15.92
N GLY A 248 -39.39 27.93 16.48
CA GLY A 248 -39.57 29.30 16.02
C GLY A 248 -39.31 29.42 14.52
N LYS A 249 -40.04 30.31 13.83
CA LYS A 249 -39.92 30.53 12.38
C LYS A 249 -38.47 30.75 11.94
N GLU A 250 -37.70 31.50 12.73
CA GLU A 250 -36.28 31.76 12.49
C GLU A 250 -35.44 30.48 12.56
N ALA A 251 -35.62 29.65 13.60
CA ALA A 251 -34.89 28.40 13.74
C ALA A 251 -35.16 27.44 12.56
N TRP A 252 -36.37 27.49 11.99
CA TRP A 252 -36.74 26.72 10.81
C TRP A 252 -36.02 27.20 9.55
N GLU A 253 -35.93 28.51 9.33
CA GLU A 253 -35.20 29.09 8.20
C GLU A 253 -33.69 28.74 8.27
N TRP A 254 -33.08 28.83 9.45
CA TRP A 254 -31.67 28.43 9.65
C TRP A 254 -31.42 26.95 9.41
N LEU A 255 -32.31 26.07 9.89
CA LEU A 255 -32.21 24.62 9.66
C LEU A 255 -32.27 24.30 8.16
N MET A 256 -33.16 24.97 7.42
CA MET A 256 -33.30 24.78 5.98
C MET A 256 -32.08 25.25 5.19
N MET A 257 -31.54 26.42 5.53
CA MET A 257 -30.33 26.94 4.90
C MET A 257 -29.12 26.05 5.18
N SER A 258 -29.00 25.53 6.41
CA SER A 258 -27.94 24.60 6.79
C SER A 258 -28.01 23.28 6.01
N LEU A 259 -29.21 22.69 5.89
CA LEU A 259 -29.44 21.47 5.13
C LEU A 259 -29.05 21.64 3.65
N LEU A 260 -29.49 22.75 3.05
CA LEU A 260 -29.24 23.06 1.65
C LEU A 260 -27.76 23.32 1.37
N GLY A 261 -27.09 24.03 2.29
CA GLY A 261 -25.65 24.26 2.23
C GLY A 261 -24.83 22.97 2.31
N LEU A 262 -25.13 22.07 3.25
CA LEU A 262 -24.43 20.79 3.41
C LEU A 262 -24.61 19.86 2.20
N LEU A 263 -25.81 19.83 1.60
CA LEU A 263 -26.04 19.07 0.37
C LEU A 263 -25.30 19.69 -0.83
N CYS A 264 -25.21 21.02 -0.89
CA CYS A 264 -24.48 21.72 -1.94
C CYS A 264 -22.98 21.44 -1.87
N THR A 265 -22.39 21.53 -0.68
CA THR A 265 -20.97 21.22 -0.47
C THR A 265 -20.66 19.76 -0.76
N SER A 266 -21.53 18.82 -0.34
CA SER A 266 -21.40 17.41 -0.71
C SER A 266 -21.44 17.19 -2.22
N SER A 267 -22.38 17.84 -2.91
CA SER A 267 -22.52 17.75 -4.38
C SER A 267 -21.29 18.28 -5.12
N LEU A 268 -20.71 19.38 -4.61
CA LEU A 268 -19.51 19.97 -5.19
C LEU A 268 -18.27 19.07 -5.00
N LEU A 269 -18.11 18.48 -3.81
CA LEU A 269 -17.02 17.53 -3.54
C LEU A 269 -17.13 16.28 -4.42
N LEU A 270 -18.35 15.77 -4.61
CA LEU A 270 -18.62 14.65 -5.50
C LEU A 270 -18.27 14.98 -6.96
N LEU A 271 -18.65 16.16 -7.42
CA LEU A 271 -18.32 16.63 -8.76
C LEU A 271 -16.80 16.75 -8.94
N ALA A 272 -16.09 17.36 -7.98
CA ALA A 272 -14.63 17.44 -7.99
C ALA A 272 -13.96 16.05 -8.00
N ALA A 273 -14.42 15.13 -7.15
CA ALA A 273 -13.91 13.76 -7.11
C ALA A 273 -14.15 13.03 -8.44
N SER A 274 -15.30 13.23 -9.08
CA SER A 274 -15.62 12.63 -10.37
C SER A 274 -14.77 13.14 -11.52
N VAL A 275 -14.43 14.43 -11.52
CA VAL A 275 -13.55 15.03 -12.54
C VAL A 275 -12.16 14.41 -12.44
N ILE A 276 -11.62 14.28 -11.23
CA ILE A 276 -10.32 13.63 -11.01
C ILE A 276 -10.36 12.16 -11.42
N TRP A 277 -11.46 11.44 -11.12
CA TRP A 277 -11.64 10.06 -11.57
C TRP A 277 -11.59 9.93 -13.10
N MET A 278 -12.28 10.81 -13.82
CA MET A 278 -12.33 10.80 -15.28
C MET A 278 -10.98 11.19 -15.91
N GLN A 279 -10.20 12.05 -15.26
CA GLN A 279 -8.87 12.41 -15.74
C GLN A 279 -7.90 11.21 -15.66
N GLU A 280 -8.05 10.35 -14.66
CA GLU A 280 -7.16 9.20 -14.45
C GLU A 280 -7.56 7.98 -15.27
N ASN A 281 -8.85 7.63 -15.28
CA ASN A 281 -9.36 6.39 -15.89
C ASN A 281 -10.00 6.62 -17.28
N GLY A 282 -10.02 7.85 -17.76
CA GLY A 282 -10.67 8.24 -19.00
C GLY A 282 -12.14 8.63 -18.85
N HIS A 283 -12.68 9.21 -19.92
CA HIS A 283 -14.03 9.76 -19.95
C HIS A 283 -15.08 8.65 -20.02
N SER A 284 -16.09 8.73 -19.14
CA SER A 284 -17.24 7.82 -19.15
C SER A 284 -18.54 8.62 -19.23
N ALA A 285 -19.41 8.25 -20.18
CA ALA A 285 -20.68 8.93 -20.40
C ALA A 285 -21.58 8.96 -19.14
N ALA A 286 -21.51 7.92 -18.31
CA ALA A 286 -22.24 7.86 -17.04
C ALA A 286 -21.79 8.97 -16.09
N PHE A 287 -20.48 9.14 -15.88
CA PHE A 287 -19.93 10.16 -15.00
C PHE A 287 -20.19 11.59 -15.50
N ILE A 288 -20.15 11.79 -16.83
CA ILE A 288 -20.50 13.07 -17.44
C ILE A 288 -21.98 13.41 -17.19
N LEU A 289 -22.88 12.46 -17.43
CA LEU A 289 -24.32 12.65 -17.20
C LEU A 289 -24.61 12.94 -15.71
N LEU A 290 -23.99 12.19 -14.80
CA LEU A 290 -24.07 12.44 -13.36
C LEU A 290 -23.54 13.82 -12.99
N GLY A 291 -22.41 14.25 -13.55
CA GLY A 291 -21.86 15.60 -13.35
C GLY A 291 -22.85 16.70 -13.77
N LEU A 292 -23.54 16.53 -14.90
CA LEU A 292 -24.60 17.46 -15.34
C LEU A 292 -25.76 17.50 -14.34
N ILE A 293 -26.20 16.35 -13.83
CA ILE A 293 -27.24 16.27 -12.80
C ILE A 293 -26.81 17.01 -11.53
N PHE A 294 -25.58 16.83 -11.07
CA PHE A 294 -25.05 17.56 -9.90
C PHE A 294 -24.99 19.07 -10.14
N SER A 295 -24.55 19.51 -11.31
CA SER A 295 -24.50 20.94 -11.65
C SER A 295 -25.90 21.57 -11.64
N ALA A 296 -26.90 20.89 -12.22
CA ALA A 296 -28.29 21.34 -12.19
C ALA A 296 -28.86 21.34 -10.76
N GLY A 297 -28.53 20.32 -9.96
CA GLY A 297 -28.91 20.22 -8.55
C GLY A 297 -28.32 21.36 -7.70
N ILE A 298 -27.05 21.70 -7.90
CA ILE A 298 -26.38 22.83 -7.23
C ILE A 298 -27.08 24.15 -7.58
N VAL A 299 -27.39 24.38 -8.86
CA VAL A 299 -28.11 25.58 -9.31
C VAL A 299 -29.51 25.64 -8.69
N ALA A 300 -30.25 24.53 -8.69
CA ALA A 300 -31.57 24.47 -8.07
C ALA A 300 -31.52 24.74 -6.55
N MET A 301 -30.51 24.21 -5.85
CA MET A 301 -30.30 24.48 -4.44
C MET A 301 -29.87 25.94 -4.18
N ALA A 302 -29.01 26.53 -5.01
CA ALA A 302 -28.66 27.94 -4.89
C ALA A 302 -29.88 28.86 -5.12
N LEU A 303 -30.69 28.58 -6.14
CA LEU A 303 -31.90 29.35 -6.43
C LEU A 303 -32.93 29.26 -5.30
N THR A 304 -33.10 28.07 -4.71
CA THR A 304 -33.98 27.90 -3.54
C THR A 304 -33.44 28.58 -2.29
N ALA A 305 -32.11 28.62 -2.09
CA ALA A 305 -31.48 29.38 -1.00
C ALA A 305 -31.75 30.89 -1.14
N VAL A 306 -31.59 31.43 -2.35
CA VAL A 306 -31.86 32.85 -2.66
C VAL A 306 -33.33 33.18 -2.46
N ALA A 307 -34.24 32.30 -2.89
CA ALA A 307 -35.70 32.47 -2.71
C ALA A 307 -36.12 32.56 -1.24
N MET A 308 -35.39 31.88 -0.35
CA MET A 308 -35.63 31.87 1.10
C MET A 308 -34.94 33.02 1.83
N SER A 309 -34.02 33.74 1.19
CA SER A 309 -33.26 34.83 1.80
C SER A 309 -34.12 36.09 2.03
N PRO A 310 -33.79 36.93 3.03
CA PRO A 310 -34.51 38.18 3.31
C PRO A 310 -34.44 39.19 2.15
N CYS A 311 -33.45 39.05 1.25
CA CYS A 311 -33.38 39.78 -0.01
C CYS A 311 -34.22 39.06 -1.08
N ARG A 312 -35.54 39.20 -1.04
CA ARG A 312 -36.41 38.62 -2.08
C ARG A 312 -36.33 39.43 -3.38
N PRO A 313 -35.82 38.88 -4.49
CA PRO A 313 -36.05 39.49 -5.79
C PRO A 313 -37.54 39.35 -6.15
N ALA A 314 -38.15 40.43 -6.66
CA ALA A 314 -39.58 40.49 -7.01
C ALA A 314 -40.06 39.38 -7.97
N LEU A 315 -39.12 38.78 -8.71
CA LEU A 315 -39.34 37.76 -9.75
C LEU A 315 -39.73 36.36 -9.22
N LEU A 316 -39.54 36.08 -7.92
CA LEU A 316 -39.83 34.76 -7.31
C LEU A 316 -41.16 34.69 -6.52
N THR A 317 -42.03 35.70 -6.69
CA THR A 317 -43.30 35.84 -5.96
C THR A 317 -44.45 34.95 -6.49
N LEU A 318 -44.20 34.09 -7.49
CA LEU A 318 -45.23 33.31 -8.18
C LEU A 318 -45.82 32.12 -7.38
N PHE A 319 -45.17 31.65 -6.31
CA PHE A 319 -45.61 30.48 -5.54
C PHE A 319 -46.04 30.85 -4.12
N GLY A 320 -47.26 30.45 -3.74
CA GLY A 320 -47.76 30.59 -2.36
C GLY A 320 -46.89 29.82 -1.35
N SER A 321 -46.91 30.22 -0.07
CA SER A 321 -46.00 29.70 0.97
C SER A 321 -46.05 28.17 1.13
N LYS A 322 -47.23 27.55 0.94
CA LYS A 322 -47.41 26.08 0.98
C LYS A 322 -46.74 25.35 -0.20
N GLY A 323 -46.61 26.00 -1.35
CA GLY A 323 -45.95 25.44 -2.54
C GLY A 323 -44.44 25.31 -2.35
N TRP A 324 -43.81 26.36 -1.82
CA TRP A 324 -42.36 26.38 -1.56
C TRP A 324 -41.91 25.26 -0.61
N HIS A 325 -42.66 24.98 0.46
CA HIS A 325 -42.33 23.89 1.37
C HIS A 325 -42.27 22.51 0.69
N ARG A 326 -43.21 22.22 -0.23
CA ARG A 326 -43.24 20.96 -0.99
C ARG A 326 -42.09 20.88 -1.98
N VAL A 327 -41.83 21.97 -2.71
CA VAL A 327 -40.72 22.03 -3.67
C VAL A 327 -39.38 21.77 -2.98
N ILE A 328 -39.11 22.44 -1.85
CA ILE A 328 -37.84 22.24 -1.14
C ILE A 328 -37.74 20.82 -0.57
N LEU A 329 -38.84 20.23 -0.09
CA LEU A 329 -38.84 18.84 0.38
C LEU A 329 -38.46 17.86 -0.75
N CYS A 330 -39.00 18.04 -1.95
CA CYS A 330 -38.66 17.19 -3.10
C CYS A 330 -37.20 17.38 -3.56
N ILE A 331 -36.72 18.62 -3.66
CA ILE A 331 -35.33 18.91 -4.06
C ILE A 331 -34.34 18.30 -3.04
N THR A 332 -34.57 18.53 -1.74
CA THR A 332 -33.67 17.98 -0.71
C THR A 332 -33.68 16.45 -0.66
N ALA A 333 -34.84 15.81 -0.81
CA ALA A 333 -34.94 14.34 -0.87
C ALA A 333 -34.25 13.75 -2.11
N THR A 334 -34.45 14.36 -3.28
CA THR A 334 -33.84 13.87 -4.53
C THR A 334 -32.32 14.05 -4.51
N THR A 335 -31.81 15.20 -4.08
CA THR A 335 -30.36 15.42 -3.94
C THR A 335 -29.73 14.45 -2.94
N LEU A 336 -30.38 14.17 -1.80
CA LEU A 336 -29.90 13.17 -0.84
C LEU A 336 -29.69 11.80 -1.49
N VAL A 337 -30.68 11.32 -2.25
CA VAL A 337 -30.61 10.01 -2.92
C VAL A 337 -29.50 10.01 -3.98
N VAL A 338 -29.43 11.05 -4.82
CA VAL A 338 -28.41 11.15 -5.88
C VAL A 338 -27.00 11.17 -5.30
N ASN A 339 -26.76 11.96 -4.25
CA ASN A 339 -25.44 12.01 -3.61
C ASN A 339 -25.06 10.66 -2.96
N LEU A 340 -26.00 9.96 -2.31
CA LEU A 340 -25.73 8.65 -1.71
C LEU A 340 -25.42 7.58 -2.76
N LEU A 341 -26.17 7.53 -3.85
CA LEU A 341 -25.91 6.58 -4.94
C LEU A 341 -24.54 6.85 -5.59
N PHE A 342 -24.22 8.11 -5.82
CA PHE A 342 -22.97 8.47 -6.48
C PHE A 342 -21.73 8.30 -5.59
N THR A 343 -21.82 8.65 -4.30
CA THR A 343 -20.75 8.36 -3.33
C THR A 343 -20.49 6.85 -3.28
N SER A 344 -21.53 6.03 -3.25
CA SER A 344 -21.41 4.57 -3.28
C SER A 344 -20.72 4.07 -4.55
N LEU A 345 -21.13 4.57 -5.72
CA LEU A 345 -20.51 4.23 -7.01
C LEU A 345 -19.02 4.61 -7.06
N LEU A 346 -18.67 5.84 -6.67
CA LEU A 346 -17.29 6.30 -6.64
C LEU A 346 -16.45 5.47 -5.67
N LEU A 347 -16.96 5.25 -4.45
CA LEU A 347 -16.23 4.47 -3.44
C LEU A 347 -16.02 3.02 -3.88
N HIS A 348 -17.01 2.40 -4.53
CA HIS A 348 -16.88 1.08 -5.13
C HIS A 348 -15.76 1.04 -6.18
N ASN A 349 -15.72 2.03 -7.08
CA ASN A 349 -14.70 2.10 -8.12
C ASN A 349 -13.29 2.37 -7.55
N PHE A 350 -13.15 3.24 -6.54
CA PHE A 350 -11.87 3.44 -5.85
C PHE A 350 -11.42 2.17 -5.10
N HIS A 351 -12.35 1.41 -4.53
CA HIS A 351 -12.05 0.13 -3.90
C HIS A 351 -11.50 -0.88 -4.90
N GLN A 352 -12.09 -0.98 -6.10
CA GLN A 352 -11.59 -1.83 -7.17
C GLN A 352 -10.15 -1.48 -7.58
N LEU A 353 -9.83 -0.19 -7.75
CA LEU A 353 -8.45 0.26 -8.01
C LEU A 353 -7.50 -0.09 -6.87
N HIS A 354 -7.96 0.05 -5.63
CA HIS A 354 -7.16 -0.28 -4.46
C HIS A 354 -6.74 -1.76 -4.45
N GLU A 355 -7.64 -2.67 -4.84
CA GLU A 355 -7.37 -4.12 -4.90
C GLU A 355 -6.28 -4.51 -5.91
N TRP A 356 -5.98 -3.67 -6.90
CA TRP A 356 -4.91 -3.92 -7.87
C TRP A 356 -3.50 -3.75 -7.27
N GLY A 357 -3.40 -3.13 -6.09
CA GLY A 357 -2.14 -2.94 -5.36
C GLY A 357 -2.08 -3.66 -4.01
N CYS A 358 -0.95 -3.50 -3.34
CA CYS A 358 -0.72 -3.99 -1.97
C CYS A 358 -0.45 -2.85 -0.97
N SER A 359 -0.46 -1.60 -1.43
CA SER A 359 -0.46 -0.42 -0.57
C SER A 359 -1.52 -0.58 0.52
N GLU A 360 -1.19 -0.20 1.76
CA GLU A 360 -2.17 -0.21 2.85
C GLU A 360 -3.42 0.59 2.46
N SER A 361 -4.59 0.04 2.76
CA SER A 361 -5.85 0.72 2.63
C SER A 361 -5.91 1.86 3.65
N VAL A 362 -6.28 3.06 3.21
CA VAL A 362 -6.76 4.07 4.15
C VAL A 362 -7.94 3.44 4.88
N ASN A 363 -7.88 3.37 6.21
CA ASN A 363 -8.86 2.71 7.06
C ASN A 363 -10.17 3.54 7.12
N LEU A 364 -10.88 3.60 5.99
CA LEU A 364 -12.12 4.37 5.80
C LEU A 364 -13.31 3.72 6.52
N THR A 365 -13.17 2.46 6.92
CA THR A 365 -14.16 1.68 7.66
C THR A 365 -14.49 2.31 9.01
N ILE A 366 -13.47 2.69 9.79
CA ILE A 366 -13.63 3.26 11.14
C ILE A 366 -14.11 4.72 11.07
N GLY A 367 -13.64 5.49 10.09
CA GLY A 367 -13.94 6.93 9.99
C GLY A 367 -15.24 7.29 9.27
N PHE A 368 -15.69 6.48 8.30
CA PHE A 368 -16.73 6.92 7.35
C PHE A 368 -17.88 5.92 7.17
N VAL A 369 -17.59 4.62 7.11
CA VAL A 369 -18.61 3.59 6.85
C VAL A 369 -19.46 3.30 8.09
N ILE A 370 -18.85 3.12 9.26
CA ILE A 370 -19.58 2.87 10.51
C ILE A 370 -20.55 4.02 10.85
N PRO A 371 -20.15 5.30 10.78
CA PRO A 371 -21.07 6.41 10.97
C PRO A 371 -22.18 6.46 9.91
N ALA A 372 -21.88 6.22 8.64
CA ALA A 372 -22.89 6.25 7.57
C ALA A 372 -23.93 5.13 7.72
N VAL A 373 -23.50 3.91 8.07
CA VAL A 373 -24.39 2.76 8.34
C VAL A 373 -25.20 2.99 9.61
N ALA A 374 -24.58 3.51 10.68
CA ALA A 374 -25.28 3.87 11.91
C ALA A 374 -26.35 4.94 11.65
N VAL A 375 -26.02 5.95 10.83
CA VAL A 375 -26.98 6.95 10.38
C VAL A 375 -28.09 6.29 9.57
N LEU A 376 -27.81 5.55 8.50
CA LEU A 376 -28.83 4.86 7.68
C LEU A 376 -29.76 3.97 8.52
N SER A 377 -29.20 3.23 9.49
CA SER A 377 -29.98 2.41 10.43
C SER A 377 -30.88 3.27 11.33
N MET A 378 -30.36 4.37 11.87
CA MET A 378 -31.16 5.35 12.63
C MET A 378 -32.27 5.97 11.77
N LEU A 379 -31.98 6.29 10.50
CA LEU A 379 -32.95 6.85 9.56
C LEU A 379 -34.08 5.85 9.27
N LEU A 380 -33.74 4.57 9.05
CA LEU A 380 -34.72 3.50 8.84
C LEU A 380 -35.60 3.30 10.08
N PHE A 381 -35.01 3.30 11.27
CA PHE A 381 -35.75 3.18 12.52
C PHE A 381 -36.73 4.34 12.73
N LEU A 382 -36.30 5.58 12.48
CA LEU A 382 -37.15 6.76 12.58
C LEU A 382 -38.30 6.74 11.57
N PHE A 383 -38.06 6.26 10.34
CA PHE A 383 -39.10 6.09 9.34
C PHE A 383 -40.14 5.05 9.76
N LEU A 384 -39.70 3.88 10.24
CA LEU A 384 -40.59 2.83 10.74
C LEU A 384 -41.39 3.29 11.96
N TRP A 385 -40.77 4.04 12.88
CA TRP A 385 -41.46 4.64 14.02
C TRP A 385 -42.50 5.68 13.59
N TYR A 386 -42.16 6.57 12.66
CA TYR A 386 -43.09 7.55 12.11
C TYR A 386 -44.29 6.88 11.43
N TYR A 387 -44.03 5.87 10.61
CA TYR A 387 -45.07 5.12 9.90
C TYR A 387 -46.02 4.43 10.89
N LYS A 388 -45.48 3.73 11.90
CA LYS A 388 -46.25 3.12 12.97
C LYS A 388 -47.12 4.14 13.70
N LYS A 389 -46.55 5.29 14.07
CA LYS A 389 -47.25 6.36 14.79
C LYS A 389 -48.33 7.04 13.95
N ASN A 390 -48.16 7.12 12.64
CA ASN A 390 -49.17 7.67 11.74
C ASN A 390 -50.33 6.70 11.56
N ARG A 391 -50.04 5.39 11.48
CA ARG A 391 -51.06 4.33 11.47
C ARG A 391 -51.91 4.35 12.74
N GLU A 392 -51.29 4.54 13.91
CA GLU A 392 -52.00 4.68 15.19
C GLU A 392 -52.93 5.91 15.20
N ARG A 393 -52.52 7.05 14.60
CA ARG A 393 -53.39 8.24 14.48
C ARG A 393 -54.59 8.03 13.56
N GLN A 394 -54.46 7.21 12.51
CA GLN A 394 -55.58 6.89 11.62
C GLN A 394 -56.57 5.89 12.24
N GLN A 395 -56.18 5.20 13.33
CA GLN A 395 -57.04 4.28 14.08
C GLN A 395 -57.71 4.93 15.30
N GLN A 396 -57.41 6.20 15.60
CA GLN A 396 -58.09 6.95 16.67
C GLN A 396 -59.40 7.53 16.11
N PRO A 397 -60.58 7.19 16.66
CA PRO A 397 -61.86 7.71 16.17
C PRO A 397 -61.97 9.22 16.39
N ASP A 398 -62.64 9.91 15.47
CA ASP A 398 -62.84 11.37 15.51
C ASP A 398 -63.68 11.75 16.75
N PRO A 399 -63.29 12.75 17.57
CA PRO A 399 -64.04 13.11 18.79
C PRO A 399 -65.47 13.60 18.51
N GLN A 400 -65.80 13.97 17.27
CA GLN A 400 -67.13 14.42 16.87
C GLN A 400 -68.10 13.28 16.55
N GLU A 401 -67.63 12.05 16.36
CA GLU A 401 -68.52 10.89 16.11
C GLU A 401 -69.09 10.32 17.43
N ILE A 402 -68.42 10.57 18.57
CA ILE A 402 -68.85 10.12 19.90
C ILE A 402 -70.01 10.98 20.45
N SER A 403 -70.11 12.25 20.05
CA SER A 403 -71.24 13.10 20.45
C SER A 403 -72.55 12.75 19.75
N HIS A 404 -72.50 12.23 18.52
CA HIS A 404 -73.71 11.84 17.79
C HIS A 404 -74.26 10.46 18.22
N SER A 405 -73.42 9.56 18.75
CA SER A 405 -73.87 8.27 19.29
C SER A 405 -74.47 8.36 20.71
N LEU A 406 -74.07 9.34 21.51
CA LEU A 406 -74.62 9.53 22.87
C LEU A 406 -76.01 10.18 22.88
N GLN A 407 -76.37 10.98 21.87
CA GLN A 407 -77.70 11.59 21.76
C GLN A 407 -78.77 10.67 21.12
N THR A 408 -78.37 9.66 20.35
CA THR A 408 -79.32 8.66 19.79
C THR A 408 -79.72 7.59 20.81
N THR A 409 -78.95 7.42 21.88
CA THR A 409 -79.23 6.37 22.90
C THR A 409 -80.15 6.87 24.02
N SER A 410 -80.28 8.18 24.23
CA SER A 410 -81.13 8.76 25.30
C SER A 410 -82.59 8.99 24.93
N THR A 411 -82.97 8.84 23.65
CA THR A 411 -84.35 9.05 23.16
C THR A 411 -85.16 7.77 22.98
N LEU A 412 -84.59 6.60 23.29
CA LEU A 412 -85.25 5.29 23.12
C LEU A 412 -85.65 4.60 24.44
N VAL A 413 -85.46 5.23 25.60
CA VAL A 413 -85.84 4.67 26.92
C VAL A 413 -86.83 5.59 27.65
N THR A 414 -87.91 5.98 26.97
CA THR A 414 -89.08 6.59 27.60
C THR A 414 -90.36 6.06 26.95
N SER A 415 -90.60 4.76 27.06
CA SER A 415 -91.90 4.15 26.71
C SER A 415 -92.00 2.72 27.22
N SER A 416 -92.35 2.54 28.50
CA SER A 416 -93.36 1.54 28.92
C SER A 416 -93.52 1.55 30.43
N THR A 417 -94.68 2.06 30.86
CA THR A 417 -95.29 1.90 32.17
C THR A 417 -95.63 0.43 32.47
N HIS A 418 -95.44 -0.03 33.71
CA HIS A 418 -96.53 -0.55 34.54
C HIS A 418 -96.14 -0.78 36.02
N GLN A 419 -97.14 -0.53 36.86
CA GLN A 419 -97.20 -0.56 38.33
C GLN A 419 -96.81 -1.90 38.97
N VAL A 420 -96.30 -1.88 40.21
CA VAL A 420 -96.91 -2.45 41.43
C VAL A 420 -96.05 -2.05 42.65
N SER A 421 -96.71 -1.61 43.72
CA SER A 421 -96.22 -1.48 45.11
C SER A 421 -97.34 -2.01 46.04
N PRO A 422 -97.23 -2.13 47.39
CA PRO A 422 -96.10 -1.91 48.33
C PRO A 422 -95.95 -2.99 49.46
N SER A 423 -94.85 -2.96 50.24
CA SER A 423 -94.76 -3.12 51.73
C SER A 423 -93.30 -3.39 52.16
N LEU A 424 -92.65 -2.51 52.94
CA LEU A 424 -92.56 -2.37 54.41
C LEU A 424 -91.81 -3.52 55.12
N VAL A 425 -90.68 -3.23 55.80
CA VAL A 425 -90.40 -3.53 57.23
C VAL A 425 -88.89 -3.34 57.60
N ALA A 426 -88.73 -2.60 58.71
CA ALA A 426 -87.72 -2.61 59.79
C ALA A 426 -86.26 -2.13 59.64
N ALA A 427 -85.93 -1.30 60.63
CA ALA A 427 -84.64 -0.83 61.11
C ALA A 427 -83.85 -1.90 61.89
N ASP A 428 -82.54 -1.72 62.08
CA ASP A 428 -81.99 -1.32 63.39
C ASP A 428 -80.44 -1.25 63.48
N THR A 429 -80.01 -0.19 64.18
CA THR A 429 -78.85 -0.02 65.12
C THR A 429 -77.36 -0.14 64.72
N CYS A 430 -76.70 1.02 64.84
CA CYS A 430 -75.45 1.40 65.53
C CYS A 430 -74.49 0.32 66.10
N ASN A 431 -73.18 0.51 65.88
CA ASN A 431 -72.20 1.21 66.75
C ASN A 431 -70.80 0.56 66.69
N GLY A 432 -69.70 1.34 66.82
CA GLY A 432 -68.37 0.77 67.09
C GLY A 432 -67.15 1.55 66.60
N THR A 433 -66.83 2.63 67.29
CA THR A 433 -65.57 3.41 67.32
C THR A 433 -64.32 2.56 67.61
N MET A 434 -63.21 2.76 66.88
CA MET A 434 -62.01 3.55 67.25
C MET A 434 -61.01 2.86 68.19
N ASN A 435 -59.76 2.71 67.75
CA ASN A 435 -58.53 2.88 68.55
C ASN A 435 -57.32 3.03 67.60
N ILE A 436 -56.80 4.25 67.50
CA ILE A 436 -55.52 4.80 68.03
C ILE A 436 -54.39 4.67 67.03
#